data_AF-A0A258JU45-F1
#
_entry.id   AF-A0A258JU45-F1
#
_cell.length_a   1.000
_cell.length_b   1.000
_cell.length_c   1.000
_cell.angle_alpha   90.00
_cell.angle_beta   90.00
_cell.angle_gamma   90.00
#
_symmetry.space_group_name_H-M   'P 1'
#
loop_
_entity.id
_entity.type
_entity.pdbx_description
1 polymer ?
#
loop_
_entity_poly.entity_id
_entity_poly.type
_entity_poly.pdbx_seq_one_letter_code
_entity_poly.pdbx_strand_id
1 'polypeptide(L)'
;MPNNNAISGKKQPSKKLQYIKKNAFTIFMVVTVGILLLSPDAKSFVLRQLMATGIFNASIDKKDVDTASLTNTDFTFTDGKGSIQNTSSLRGKVVFINFWASWCPPCRAEFPSIETLYTQFKDNPDIFFLTLNEDNDPAAGRAYLEKENFSVPMYQSSG
;
A
#
# COMPACT_ATOMS: atom_id res chain seq x y z
N MET A 1 -77.32 14.89 27.70
CA MET A 1 -76.52 15.91 27.00
C MET A 1 -75.06 15.47 26.98
N PRO A 2 -74.34 15.69 25.87
CA PRO A 2 -73.13 14.95 25.48
C PRO A 2 -71.87 15.55 26.11
N ASN A 3 -70.80 14.75 26.34
CA ASN A 3 -69.44 15.16 25.96
C ASN A 3 -68.43 13.98 25.95
N ASN A 4 -68.20 13.44 24.75
CA ASN A 4 -66.91 13.16 24.12
C ASN A 4 -65.65 13.59 24.90
N ASN A 5 -64.64 12.72 24.93
CA ASN A 5 -63.27 13.08 24.50
C ASN A 5 -62.40 11.83 24.38
N ALA A 6 -62.09 11.50 23.12
CA ALA A 6 -61.03 10.58 22.76
C ALA A 6 -59.67 11.20 23.13
N ILE A 7 -58.84 10.47 23.87
CA ILE A 7 -57.42 10.78 23.99
C ILE A 7 -56.64 9.56 23.49
N SER A 8 -56.17 9.72 22.25
CA SER A 8 -55.28 8.82 21.53
C SER A 8 -54.01 8.54 22.36
N GLY A 9 -53.82 7.29 22.77
CA GLY A 9 -52.61 6.83 23.43
C GLY A 9 -51.43 6.77 22.45
N LYS A 10 -50.67 7.86 22.35
CA LYS A 10 -49.34 7.82 21.69
C LYS A 10 -48.34 7.13 22.63
N LYS A 11 -47.91 5.93 22.23
CA LYS A 11 -46.90 5.10 22.91
C LYS A 11 -45.55 5.86 22.96
N GLN A 12 -45.11 6.24 24.16
CA GLN A 12 -43.88 6.97 24.39
C GLN A 12 -42.66 6.15 23.94
N PRO A 13 -41.77 6.65 23.05
CA PRO A 13 -40.64 5.88 22.55
C PRO A 13 -39.60 5.66 23.65
N SER A 14 -38.97 4.48 23.66
CA SER A 14 -38.01 4.07 24.70
C SER A 14 -36.79 5.02 24.75
N LYS A 15 -36.27 5.30 25.96
CA LYS A 15 -35.10 6.20 26.17
C LYS A 15 -33.88 5.83 25.31
N LYS A 16 -33.67 4.52 25.04
CA LYS A 16 -32.61 4.04 24.13
C LYS A 16 -32.80 4.52 22.69
N LEU A 17 -34.03 4.49 22.18
CA LEU A 17 -34.34 4.93 20.82
C LEU A 17 -34.16 6.45 20.66
N GLN A 18 -34.46 7.22 21.71
CA GLN A 18 -34.23 8.67 21.73
C GLN A 18 -32.74 9.01 21.81
N TYR A 19 -31.95 8.24 22.58
CA TYR A 19 -30.49 8.38 22.63
C TYR A 19 -29.82 8.06 21.29
N ILE A 20 -30.22 6.94 20.66
CA ILE A 20 -29.74 6.57 19.32
C ILE A 20 -30.11 7.63 18.29
N LYS A 21 -31.33 8.19 18.33
CA LYS A 21 -31.71 9.28 17.43
C LYS A 21 -30.92 10.56 17.67
N LYS A 22 -30.63 10.90 18.92
CA LYS A 22 -29.89 12.13 19.28
C LYS A 22 -28.40 12.04 18.91
N ASN A 23 -27.83 10.85 18.98
CA ASN A 23 -26.41 10.60 18.75
C ASN A 23 -26.16 9.77 17.48
N ALA A 24 -27.14 9.70 16.57
CA ALA A 24 -27.08 8.84 15.38
C ALA A 24 -25.86 9.13 14.51
N PHE A 25 -25.53 10.42 14.33
CA PHE A 25 -24.36 10.86 13.58
C PHE A 25 -23.06 10.41 14.26
N THR A 26 -22.95 10.57 15.58
CA THR A 26 -21.79 10.15 16.35
C THR A 26 -21.59 8.64 16.31
N ILE A 27 -22.69 7.87 16.44
CA ILE A 27 -22.64 6.40 16.37
C ILE A 27 -22.21 5.96 14.96
N PHE A 28 -22.77 6.57 13.91
CA PHE A 28 -22.36 6.29 12.54
C PHE A 28 -20.87 6.58 12.33
N MET A 29 -20.39 7.75 12.77
CA MET A 29 -18.99 8.14 12.62
C MET A 29 -18.04 7.18 13.36
N VAL A 30 -18.38 6.78 14.59
CA VAL A 30 -17.58 5.82 15.37
C VAL A 30 -17.60 4.44 14.73
N VAL A 31 -18.74 3.98 14.21
CA VAL A 31 -18.84 2.69 13.51
C VAL A 31 -18.04 2.72 12.21
N THR A 32 -18.13 3.81 11.42
CA THR A 32 -17.34 3.99 10.20
C THR A 32 -15.84 3.99 10.49
N VAL A 33 -15.39 4.73 11.52
CA VAL A 33 -13.98 4.74 11.94
C VAL A 33 -13.56 3.36 12.45
N GLY A 34 -14.40 2.68 13.21
CA GLY A 34 -14.15 1.30 13.65
C GLY A 34 -13.98 0.35 12.48
N ILE A 35 -14.88 0.37 11.50
CA ILE A 35 -14.79 -0.46 10.29
C ILE A 35 -13.53 -0.13 9.49
N LEU A 36 -13.20 1.14 9.32
CA LEU A 36 -11.94 1.56 8.71
C LEU A 36 -10.76 0.99 9.48
N LEU A 37 -10.74 1.05 10.81
CA LEU A 37 -9.62 0.55 11.61
C LEU A 37 -9.48 -0.98 11.58
N LEU A 38 -10.60 -1.71 11.56
CA LEU A 38 -10.64 -3.18 11.60
C LEU A 38 -10.47 -3.84 10.22
N SER A 39 -10.82 -3.16 9.13
CA SER A 39 -10.74 -3.73 7.78
C SER A 39 -9.65 -3.04 6.93
N PRO A 40 -8.54 -3.73 6.62
CA PRO A 40 -7.46 -3.15 5.80
C PRO A 40 -7.91 -2.80 4.38
N ASP A 41 -8.92 -3.52 3.85
CA ASP A 41 -9.49 -3.26 2.53
C ASP A 41 -10.30 -1.96 2.48
N ALA A 42 -11.05 -1.61 3.53
CA ALA A 42 -11.79 -0.35 3.57
C ALA A 42 -10.85 0.87 3.66
N LYS A 43 -9.74 0.75 4.41
CA LYS A 43 -8.69 1.80 4.42
C LYS A 43 -8.16 2.05 3.02
N SER A 44 -7.88 0.97 2.28
CA SER A 44 -7.31 1.03 0.93
C SER A 44 -8.27 1.66 -0.08
N PHE A 45 -9.57 1.34 -0.01
CA PHE A 45 -10.58 1.96 -0.86
C PHE A 45 -10.74 3.47 -0.59
N VAL A 46 -10.79 3.87 0.68
CA VAL A 46 -10.90 5.28 1.07
C VAL A 46 -9.65 6.06 0.64
N LEU A 47 -8.46 5.50 0.84
CA LEU A 47 -7.21 6.13 0.45
C LEU A 47 -7.12 6.34 -1.07
N ARG A 48 -7.58 5.37 -1.88
CA ARG A 48 -7.69 5.53 -3.34
C ARG A 48 -8.63 6.67 -3.73
N GLN A 49 -9.78 6.78 -3.08
CA GLN A 49 -10.73 7.85 -3.38
C GLN A 49 -10.17 9.23 -2.99
N LEU A 50 -9.44 9.32 -1.87
CA LEU A 50 -8.76 10.55 -1.45
C LEU A 50 -7.60 10.95 -2.38
N MET A 51 -6.88 9.98 -2.95
CA MET A 51 -5.87 10.28 -3.98
C MET A 51 -6.53 10.77 -5.27
N ALA A 52 -7.67 10.19 -5.66
CA ALA A 52 -8.42 10.60 -6.85
C ALA A 52 -8.97 12.04 -6.77
N THR A 53 -9.23 12.57 -5.57
CA THR A 53 -9.63 13.98 -5.38
C THR A 53 -8.46 14.96 -5.45
N GLY A 54 -7.23 14.47 -5.60
CA GLY A 54 -6.04 15.30 -5.85
C GLY A 54 -5.52 16.11 -4.65
N ILE A 55 -6.14 15.97 -3.47
CA ILE A 55 -5.68 16.61 -2.22
C ILE A 55 -4.37 16.03 -1.67
N PHE A 56 -3.96 14.85 -2.17
CA PHE A 56 -2.73 14.13 -1.82
C PHE A 56 -1.77 13.98 -3.02
N ASN A 57 -1.85 14.85 -4.03
CA ASN A 57 -0.84 14.85 -5.09
C ASN A 57 0.52 15.26 -4.50
N ALA A 58 1.52 14.40 -4.66
CA ALA A 58 2.89 14.73 -4.34
C ALA A 58 3.32 15.92 -5.21
N SER A 59 3.52 17.09 -4.61
CA SER A 59 4.13 18.22 -5.29
C SER A 59 5.60 17.88 -5.45
N ILE A 60 6.00 17.51 -6.67
CA ILE A 60 7.42 17.37 -7.01
C ILE A 60 7.98 18.79 -7.09
N ASP A 61 8.57 19.24 -6.01
CA ASP A 61 9.39 20.45 -6.01
C ASP A 61 10.58 20.17 -6.92
N LYS A 62 10.68 20.89 -8.04
CA LYS A 62 11.85 20.83 -8.92
C LYS A 62 13.03 21.45 -8.17
N LYS A 63 13.64 20.68 -7.27
CA LYS A 63 15.04 20.89 -6.94
C LYS A 63 15.83 20.48 -8.17
N ASP A 64 16.42 21.46 -8.85
CA ASP A 64 17.41 21.23 -9.89
C ASP A 64 18.45 20.25 -9.33
N VAL A 65 18.48 19.04 -9.89
CA VAL A 65 19.43 18.00 -9.49
C VAL A 65 20.79 18.48 -9.92
N ASP A 66 21.59 18.97 -8.98
CA ASP A 66 22.99 19.34 -9.21
C ASP A 66 23.71 18.16 -9.87
N THR A 67 23.97 18.30 -11.17
CA THR A 67 24.58 17.27 -12.03
C THR A 67 26.00 16.93 -11.56
N ALA A 68 26.56 17.72 -10.63
CA ALA A 68 27.84 17.51 -9.99
C ALA A 68 27.90 16.30 -9.03
N SER A 69 26.76 15.75 -8.58
CA SER A 69 26.73 14.60 -7.64
C SER A 69 26.53 13.23 -8.32
N LEU A 70 26.58 13.16 -9.65
CA LEU A 70 26.39 11.91 -10.40
C LEU A 70 27.68 11.07 -10.56
N THR A 71 28.80 11.51 -9.98
CA THR A 71 30.10 10.84 -10.18
C THR A 71 30.27 9.56 -9.39
N ASN A 72 29.38 9.23 -8.45
CA ASN A 72 29.38 7.92 -7.77
C ASN A 72 28.03 7.62 -7.10
N THR A 73 26.98 7.36 -7.88
CA THR A 73 25.69 6.84 -7.36
C THR A 73 25.67 5.31 -7.36
N ASP A 74 26.85 4.69 -7.30
CA ASP A 74 26.96 3.25 -7.27
C ASP A 74 26.70 2.78 -5.83
N PHE A 75 25.61 2.06 -5.62
CA PHE A 75 25.31 1.42 -4.34
C PHE A 75 25.44 -0.10 -4.46
N THR A 76 25.63 -0.75 -3.31
CA THR A 76 25.75 -2.20 -3.17
C THR A 76 24.42 -2.83 -2.79
N PHE A 77 24.18 -4.02 -3.31
CA PHE A 77 23.03 -4.83 -2.98
C PHE A 77 23.46 -6.29 -2.79
N THR A 78 22.72 -7.01 -1.96
CA THR A 78 23.00 -8.41 -1.64
C THR A 78 21.93 -9.30 -2.26
N ASP A 79 22.34 -10.39 -2.90
CA ASP A 79 21.42 -11.40 -3.43
C ASP A 79 20.85 -12.32 -2.33
N GLY A 80 19.86 -13.15 -2.68
CA GLY A 80 19.28 -14.11 -1.76
C GLY A 80 20.26 -15.18 -1.22
N LYS A 81 21.50 -15.26 -1.75
CA LYS A 81 22.57 -16.17 -1.32
C LYS A 81 23.62 -15.46 -0.46
N GLY A 82 23.50 -14.16 -0.21
CA GLY A 82 24.46 -13.37 0.57
C GLY A 82 25.62 -12.81 -0.24
N SER A 83 25.60 -12.89 -1.58
CA SER A 83 26.64 -12.32 -2.43
C SER A 83 26.40 -10.82 -2.60
N ILE A 84 27.41 -10.02 -2.23
CA ILE A 84 27.38 -8.57 -2.40
C ILE A 84 27.75 -8.24 -3.85
N GLN A 85 26.90 -7.44 -4.48
CA GLN A 85 27.04 -6.95 -5.85
C GLN A 85 27.01 -5.42 -5.85
N ASN A 86 27.66 -4.81 -6.83
CA ASN A 86 27.67 -3.37 -6.99
C ASN A 86 26.95 -2.98 -8.28
N THR A 87 26.13 -1.94 -8.24
CA THR A 87 25.39 -1.43 -9.40
C THR A 87 26.27 -1.02 -10.59
N SER A 88 27.55 -0.71 -10.36
CA SER A 88 28.55 -0.51 -11.42
C SER A 88 28.70 -1.72 -12.35
N SER A 89 28.46 -2.96 -11.89
CA SER A 89 28.50 -4.17 -12.72
C SER A 89 27.33 -4.27 -13.70
N LEU A 90 26.27 -3.50 -13.47
CA LEU A 90 25.06 -3.47 -14.30
C LEU A 90 25.14 -2.41 -15.42
N ARG A 91 26.26 -1.68 -15.52
CA ARG A 91 26.46 -0.66 -16.56
C ARG A 91 26.32 -1.28 -17.96
N GLY A 92 25.56 -0.60 -18.82
CA GLY A 92 25.25 -1.07 -20.17
C GLY A 92 24.01 -1.98 -20.27
N LYS A 93 23.39 -2.35 -19.15
CA LYS A 93 22.09 -3.04 -19.12
C LYS A 93 20.96 -2.06 -18.84
N VAL A 94 19.76 -2.40 -19.31
CA VAL A 94 18.53 -1.75 -18.86
C VAL A 94 18.20 -2.33 -17.49
N VAL A 95 18.20 -1.50 -16.45
CA VAL A 95 17.93 -1.94 -15.07
C VAL A 95 16.52 -1.52 -14.67
N PHE A 96 15.66 -2.51 -14.43
CA PHE A 96 14.37 -2.30 -13.78
C PHE A 96 14.57 -2.33 -12.26
N ILE A 97 14.23 -1.24 -11.57
CA ILE A 97 14.41 -1.12 -10.11
C ILE A 97 13.04 -1.04 -9.45
N ASN A 98 12.82 -1.86 -8.42
CA ASN A 98 11.59 -1.88 -7.64
C ASN A 98 11.88 -2.04 -6.16
N PHE A 99 11.55 -1.04 -5.35
CA PHE A 99 11.63 -1.10 -3.88
C PHE A 99 10.29 -1.56 -3.32
N TRP A 100 10.29 -2.60 -2.49
CA TRP A 100 9.05 -3.18 -1.98
C TRP A 100 9.21 -3.85 -0.62
N ALA A 101 8.08 -4.08 0.05
CA ALA A 101 8.03 -4.87 1.27
C ALA A 101 6.75 -5.72 1.31
N SER A 102 6.81 -6.87 1.99
CA SER A 102 5.70 -7.82 2.13
C SER A 102 4.47 -7.21 2.80
N TRP A 103 4.67 -6.21 3.66
CA TRP A 103 3.62 -5.50 4.37
C TRP A 103 3.07 -4.28 3.62
N CYS A 104 3.69 -3.87 2.50
CA CYS A 104 3.32 -2.68 1.74
C CYS A 104 2.13 -2.94 0.80
N PRO A 105 0.92 -2.42 1.08
CA PRO A 105 -0.25 -2.70 0.24
C PRO A 105 -0.14 -2.24 -1.23
N PRO A 106 0.37 -1.04 -1.56
CA PRO A 106 0.52 -0.65 -2.97
C PRO A 106 1.53 -1.54 -3.69
N CYS A 107 2.65 -1.88 -3.05
CA CYS A 107 3.65 -2.79 -3.60
C CYS A 107 3.04 -4.15 -3.98
N ARG A 108 2.25 -4.74 -3.07
CA ARG A 108 1.54 -6.01 -3.31
C ARG A 108 0.55 -5.95 -4.47
N ALA A 109 -0.07 -4.79 -4.70
CA ALA A 109 -1.00 -4.59 -5.81
C ALA A 109 -0.29 -4.50 -7.17
N GLU A 110 0.97 -4.04 -7.20
CA GLU A 110 1.78 -3.90 -8.42
C GLU A 110 2.53 -5.19 -8.79
N PHE A 111 2.83 -6.03 -7.80
CA PHE A 111 3.61 -7.26 -7.96
C PHE A 111 3.15 -8.22 -9.08
N PRO A 112 1.85 -8.49 -9.29
CA PRO A 112 1.41 -9.35 -10.39
C PRO A 112 1.81 -8.84 -11.78
N SER A 113 1.82 -7.52 -11.97
CA SER A 113 2.28 -6.89 -13.20
C SER A 113 3.79 -6.97 -13.36
N ILE A 114 4.54 -6.84 -12.26
CA ILE A 114 6.00 -7.01 -12.25
C ILE A 114 6.39 -8.45 -12.57
N GLU A 115 5.70 -9.45 -12.02
CA GLU A 115 5.91 -10.86 -12.35
C GLU A 115 5.67 -11.12 -13.86
N THR A 116 4.62 -10.52 -14.42
CA THR A 116 4.33 -10.61 -15.85
C THR A 116 5.47 -10.00 -16.68
N LEU A 117 5.98 -8.84 -16.27
CA LEU A 117 7.12 -8.19 -16.94
C LEU A 117 8.38 -9.06 -16.84
N TYR A 118 8.67 -9.59 -15.65
CA TYR A 118 9.83 -10.44 -15.43
C TYR A 118 9.77 -11.72 -16.26
N THR A 119 8.64 -12.43 -16.28
CA THR A 119 8.50 -13.66 -17.06
C THR A 119 8.69 -13.45 -18.56
N GLN A 120 8.37 -12.27 -19.08
CA GLN A 120 8.60 -11.91 -20.49
C GLN A 120 10.07 -11.60 -20.82
N PHE A 121 10.83 -11.07 -19.87
CA PHE A 121 12.18 -10.53 -20.12
C PHE A 121 13.31 -11.23 -19.35
N LYS A 122 13.01 -12.20 -18.48
CA LYS A 122 14.00 -12.93 -17.67
C LYS A 122 15.10 -13.61 -18.48
N ASP A 123 14.80 -13.99 -19.73
CA ASP A 123 15.74 -14.66 -20.63
C ASP A 123 16.50 -13.66 -21.53
N ASN A 124 16.23 -12.35 -21.41
CA ASN A 124 16.93 -11.30 -22.15
C ASN A 124 18.21 -10.88 -21.41
N PRO A 125 19.41 -11.07 -22.00
CA PRO A 125 20.67 -10.75 -21.35
C PRO A 125 20.90 -9.25 -21.11
N ASP A 126 20.18 -8.37 -21.82
CA ASP A 126 20.36 -6.92 -21.77
C ASP A 126 19.53 -6.23 -20.67
N ILE A 127 18.64 -6.98 -20.01
CA ILE A 127 17.74 -6.45 -18.97
C ILE A 127 18.08 -7.09 -17.63
N PHE A 128 18.15 -6.27 -16.58
CA PHE A 128 18.36 -6.73 -15.21
C PHE A 128 17.21 -6.27 -14.31
N PHE A 129 16.60 -7.20 -13.59
CA PHE A 129 15.53 -6.93 -12.63
C PHE A 129 16.11 -6.84 -11.22
N LEU A 130 16.22 -5.63 -10.69
CA LEU A 130 16.66 -5.34 -9.33
C LEU A 130 15.44 -5.06 -8.43
N THR A 131 14.86 -6.12 -7.85
CA THR A 131 13.79 -5.95 -6.86
C THR A 131 14.36 -5.96 -5.44
N LEU A 132 14.30 -4.82 -4.76
CA LEU A 132 14.90 -4.57 -3.46
C LEU A 132 13.83 -4.73 -2.36
N ASN A 133 14.07 -5.67 -1.46
CA ASN A 133 13.22 -5.95 -0.33
C ASN A 133 13.59 -5.07 0.87
N GLU A 134 12.59 -4.35 1.39
CA GLU A 134 12.65 -3.40 2.50
C GLU A 134 11.89 -3.94 3.73
N ASP A 135 11.69 -5.26 3.82
CA ASP A 135 11.21 -5.87 5.06
C ASP A 135 12.31 -5.88 6.13
N ASN A 136 11.94 -5.58 7.37
CA ASN A 136 12.88 -5.67 8.51
C ASN A 136 13.46 -7.08 8.67
N ASP A 137 12.65 -8.10 8.38
CA ASP A 137 13.07 -9.50 8.31
C ASP A 137 12.94 -9.99 6.86
N PRO A 138 14.05 -10.30 6.18
CA PRO A 138 14.02 -10.84 4.82
C PRO A 138 13.25 -12.15 4.66
N ALA A 139 13.04 -12.90 5.74
CA ALA A 139 12.20 -14.09 5.70
C ALA A 139 10.74 -13.75 5.37
N ALA A 140 10.23 -12.58 5.78
CA ALA A 140 8.87 -12.15 5.47
C ALA A 140 8.69 -11.90 3.95
N GLY A 141 9.67 -11.25 3.32
CA GLY A 141 9.70 -11.06 1.87
C GLY A 141 9.72 -12.39 1.11
N ARG A 142 10.60 -13.33 1.50
CA ARG A 142 10.66 -14.68 0.89
C ARG A 142 9.35 -15.45 1.06
N ALA A 143 8.80 -15.47 2.26
CA ALA A 143 7.56 -16.16 2.55
C ALA A 143 6.39 -15.60 1.72
N TYR A 144 6.38 -14.28 1.46
CA TYR A 144 5.38 -13.67 0.57
C TYR A 144 5.54 -14.13 -0.89
N LEU A 145 6.76 -14.11 -1.43
CA LEU A 145 7.02 -14.57 -2.81
C LEU A 145 6.65 -16.05 -2.98
N GLU A 146 7.03 -16.90 -2.02
CA GLU A 146 6.69 -18.33 -2.02
C GLU A 146 5.18 -18.56 -1.94
N LYS A 147 4.50 -17.84 -1.03
CA LYS A 147 3.05 -17.95 -0.85
C LYS A 147 2.28 -17.59 -2.12
N GLU A 148 2.69 -16.53 -2.81
CA GLU A 148 2.03 -16.05 -4.02
C GLU A 148 2.60 -16.70 -5.30
N ASN A 149 3.61 -17.56 -5.19
CA ASN A 149 4.30 -18.24 -6.28
C ASN A 149 4.96 -17.29 -7.30
N PHE A 150 5.51 -16.18 -6.83
CA PHE A 150 6.27 -15.26 -7.68
C PHE A 150 7.69 -15.76 -7.90
N SER A 151 8.19 -15.59 -9.13
CA SER A 151 9.52 -16.05 -9.55
C SER A 151 10.54 -14.92 -9.68
N VAL A 152 10.12 -13.67 -9.48
CA VAL A 152 11.01 -12.50 -9.49
C VAL A 152 12.14 -12.62 -8.46
N PRO A 153 13.37 -12.21 -8.82
CA PRO A 153 14.51 -12.29 -7.93
C PRO A 153 14.43 -11.22 -6.84
N MET A 154 14.69 -11.62 -5.59
CA MET A 154 14.72 -10.73 -4.43
C MET A 154 16.15 -10.38 -4.03
N TYR A 155 16.41 -9.09 -3.83
CA TYR A 155 17.67 -8.53 -3.35
C TYR A 155 17.45 -7.70 -2.09
N GLN A 156 18.52 -7.44 -1.36
CA GLN A 156 18.53 -6.54 -0.20
C GLN A 156 19.43 -5.35 -0.49
N SER A 157 18.99 -4.16 -0.08
CA SER A 157 19.88 -2.99 -0.08
C SER A 157 20.97 -3.21 0.95
N SER A 158 22.23 -2.99 0.57
CA SER A 158 23.36 -3.01 1.49
C SER A 158 23.88 -1.58 1.60
N GLY A 159 23.38 -0.87 2.60
CA GLY A 159 23.66 0.55 2.87
C GLY A 159 23.40 0.89 4.32
#